data_AF-A0A7L4NC34-F1
#
_entry.id   AF-A0A7L4NC34-F1
#
_cell.length_a   1.000
_cell.length_b   1.000
_cell.length_c   1.000
_cell.angle_alpha   90.00
_cell.angle_beta   90.00
_cell.angle_gamma   90.00
#
_symmetry.space_group_name_H-M   'P 1'
#
loop_
_entity.id
_entity.type
_entity.pdbx_description
1 polymer ?
#
loop_
_entity_poly.entity_id
_entity_poly.type
_entity_poly.pdbx_seq_one_letter_code
_entity_poly.pdbx_strand_id
1 'polypeptide(L)'
;RRYCENLCCRPLSTANFGKIIREIFPNIKARRLGGRGQSKYPSGSCSGGHCCCFSSGIRRKTVVSLPPLPSLDLKVTETQSELTELVHSYTSEVMEAACALTCNWAEKILKRSFNSIVEVAQFLIQQHIISSRSAHADLLMAMVVSG
;
A
#
# COMPACT_ATOMS: atom_id res chain seq x y z
N ARG A 1 -2.59 -9.00 1.24
CA ARG A 1 -1.46 -9.96 1.35
C ARG A 1 -0.12 -9.23 1.34
N ARG A 2 0.28 -8.55 0.24
CA ARG A 2 1.50 -7.71 0.20
C ARG A 2 1.64 -6.72 1.36
N TYR A 3 0.55 -6.05 1.72
CA TYR A 3 0.52 -5.15 2.89
C TYR A 3 0.94 -5.84 4.19
N CYS A 4 0.49 -7.08 4.42
CA CYS A 4 0.85 -7.86 5.60
C CYS A 4 2.31 -8.33 5.54
N GLU A 5 2.81 -8.69 4.36
CA GLU A 5 4.20 -9.11 4.14
C GLU A 5 5.20 -7.99 4.46
N ASN A 6 4.91 -6.76 4.06
CA ASN A 6 5.75 -5.60 4.36
C ASN A 6 5.79 -5.26 5.86
N LEU A 7 4.72 -5.57 6.59
CA LEU A 7 4.61 -5.33 8.03
C LEU A 7 4.97 -6.54 8.88
N CYS A 8 5.51 -7.61 8.28
CA CYS A 8 5.80 -8.89 8.96
C CYS A 8 4.60 -9.47 9.73
N CYS A 9 3.38 -9.16 9.29
CA CYS A 9 2.15 -9.59 9.93
C CYS A 9 1.55 -10.79 9.20
N ARG A 10 0.97 -11.73 9.95
CA ARG A 10 0.31 -12.89 9.35
C ARG A 10 -0.95 -12.44 8.59
N PRO A 11 -1.10 -12.74 7.29
CA PRO A 11 -2.30 -12.40 6.56
C PRO A 11 -3.50 -13.16 7.13
N LEU A 12 -4.62 -12.45 7.29
CA LEU A 12 -5.89 -13.06 7.69
C LEU A 12 -6.41 -14.00 6.61
N SER A 13 -7.23 -14.98 7.01
CA SER A 13 -7.97 -15.80 6.07
C SER A 13 -8.93 -14.93 5.24
N THR A 14 -9.21 -15.36 4.00
CA THR A 14 -10.16 -14.65 3.12
C THR A 14 -11.53 -14.46 3.78
N ALA A 15 -11.96 -15.44 4.60
CA ALA A 15 -13.21 -15.37 5.34
C ALA A 15 -13.20 -14.29 6.44
N ASN A 16 -12.15 -14.23 7.26
CA ASN A 16 -12.03 -13.27 8.36
C ASN A 16 -11.82 -11.85 7.82
N PHE A 17 -10.99 -11.71 6.79
CA PHE A 17 -10.82 -10.42 6.11
C PHE A 17 -12.14 -9.90 5.54
N GLY A 18 -12.93 -10.77 4.88
CA GLY A 18 -14.24 -10.40 4.37
C GLY A 18 -15.25 -9.99 5.45
N LYS A 19 -15.14 -10.51 6.68
CA LYS A 19 -15.96 -10.07 7.82
C LYS A 19 -15.58 -8.65 8.25
N ILE A 20 -14.29 -8.38 8.45
CA ILE A 20 -13.79 -7.05 8.84
C ILE A 20 -14.17 -5.98 7.80
N ILE A 21 -14.03 -6.29 6.50
CA ILE A 21 -14.41 -5.36 5.42
C ILE A 21 -15.91 -5.01 5.48
N ARG A 22 -16.78 -5.97 5.81
CA ARG A 22 -18.23 -5.71 5.95
C ARG A 22 -18.58 -4.92 7.20
N GLU A 23 -17.78 -5.04 8.26
CA GLU A 23 -17.96 -4.27 9.50
C GLU A 23 -17.55 -2.81 9.31
N ILE A 24 -16.40 -2.57 8.68
CA ILE A 24 -15.89 -1.22 8.40
C ILE A 24 -16.71 -0.52 7.30
N PHE A 25 -17.15 -1.27 6.28
CA PHE A 25 -17.93 -0.75 5.16
C PHE A 25 -19.27 -1.50 5.03
N PRO A 26 -20.28 -1.15 5.86
CA PRO A 26 -21.55 -1.87 5.91
C PRO A 26 -22.33 -1.85 4.60
N ASN A 27 -22.10 -0.85 3.75
CA ASN A 27 -22.79 -0.68 2.48
C ASN A 27 -22.10 -1.38 1.29
N ILE A 28 -20.92 -1.98 1.48
CA ILE A 28 -20.24 -2.72 0.42
C ILE A 28 -20.95 -4.05 0.15
N LYS A 29 -21.35 -4.27 -1.11
CA LYS A 29 -21.99 -5.51 -1.57
C LYS A 29 -21.05 -6.30 -2.49
N ALA A 30 -20.93 -7.60 -2.25
CA ALA A 30 -20.19 -8.47 -3.14
C ALA A 30 -20.95 -8.64 -4.47
N ARG A 31 -20.25 -8.47 -5.60
CA ARG A 31 -20.77 -8.76 -6.94
C ARG A 31 -19.83 -9.74 -7.61
N ARG A 32 -20.37 -10.80 -8.20
CA ARG A 32 -19.60 -11.73 -9.03
C ARG A 32 -19.31 -11.02 -10.36
N LEU A 33 -18.05 -10.68 -10.58
CA LEU A 33 -17.58 -10.11 -11.83
C LEU A 33 -17.04 -11.26 -12.71
N GLY A 34 -17.49 -11.32 -13.97
CA GLY A 34 -17.10 -12.34 -14.95
C GLY A 34 -18.30 -13.00 -15.65
N GLY A 35 -18.18 -13.19 -16.97
CA GLY A 35 -19.14 -14.01 -17.73
C GLY A 35 -18.95 -15.51 -17.43
N ARG A 36 -20.02 -16.30 -17.60
CA ARG A 36 -19.96 -17.78 -17.48
C ARG A 36 -18.76 -18.30 -18.30
N GLY A 37 -17.81 -18.97 -17.65
CA GLY A 37 -16.69 -19.68 -18.30
C GLY A 37 -15.36 -18.92 -18.44
N GLN A 38 -15.22 -17.68 -17.96
CA GLN A 38 -13.95 -16.92 -18.06
C GLN A 38 -12.96 -17.15 -16.89
N SER A 39 -13.19 -18.17 -16.06
CA SER A 39 -12.20 -18.55 -15.05
C SER A 39 -10.93 -19.01 -15.75
N LYS A 40 -9.90 -18.16 -15.77
CA LYS A 40 -8.53 -18.56 -16.08
C LYS A 40 -8.01 -19.43 -14.94
N TYR A 41 -8.34 -20.71 -14.96
CA TYR A 41 -7.50 -21.72 -14.33
C TYR A 41 -6.42 -22.10 -15.34
N PRO A 42 -5.13 -22.01 -15.00
CA PRO A 42 -4.10 -22.70 -15.77
C PRO A 42 -4.24 -24.20 -15.45
N SER A 43 -5.23 -24.86 -16.06
CA SER A 43 -5.29 -26.31 -16.08
C SER A 43 -4.29 -26.78 -17.14
N GLY A 44 -3.14 -27.23 -16.66
CA GLY A 44 -2.24 -28.03 -17.46
C GLY A 44 -2.97 -29.24 -18.06
N SER A 45 -2.50 -29.62 -19.25
CA SER A 45 -2.63 -30.95 -19.86
C SER A 45 -4.05 -31.53 -19.97
N CYS A 46 -4.69 -31.26 -21.11
CA CYS A 46 -5.53 -32.27 -21.77
C CYS A 46 -4.81 -32.73 -23.04
N SER A 47 -3.96 -33.73 -22.89
CA SER A 47 -3.51 -34.60 -23.97
C SER A 47 -4.65 -35.54 -24.36
N GLY A 48 -5.08 -35.48 -25.62
CA GLY A 48 -6.11 -36.39 -26.15
C GLY A 48 -7.18 -35.62 -26.92
N GLY A 49 -7.09 -35.68 -28.24
CA GLY A 49 -7.99 -34.97 -29.14
C GLY A 49 -9.44 -35.39 -28.95
N HIS A 50 -10.24 -34.46 -28.44
CA HIS A 50 -11.62 -34.23 -28.88
C HIS A 50 -12.07 -32.87 -28.34
N CYS A 51 -11.83 -31.84 -29.15
CA CYS A 51 -12.48 -30.56 -29.01
C CYS A 51 -13.87 -30.69 -29.64
N CYS A 52 -14.88 -30.96 -28.83
CA CYS A 52 -16.27 -30.94 -29.25
C CYS A 52 -16.72 -29.48 -29.39
N CYS A 53 -16.42 -28.85 -30.53
CA CYS A 53 -17.09 -27.63 -30.98
C CYS A 53 -18.06 -27.96 -32.11
N PHE A 54 -19.34 -28.04 -31.78
CA PHE A 54 -20.48 -27.80 -32.67
C PHE A 54 -21.38 -26.81 -31.93
N SER A 55 -22.01 -25.77 -32.47
CA SER A 55 -21.99 -25.11 -33.77
C SER A 55 -22.85 -23.86 -33.58
N SER A 56 -22.29 -22.66 -33.75
CA SER A 56 -23.03 -21.45 -34.14
C SER A 56 -22.02 -20.34 -34.39
N GLY A 57 -21.86 -20.00 -35.66
CA GLY A 57 -20.87 -19.06 -36.14
C GLY A 57 -21.16 -17.61 -35.75
N ILE A 58 -20.09 -16.83 -35.69
CA ILE A 58 -19.93 -15.63 -36.53
C ILE A 58 -18.45 -15.25 -36.48
N ARG A 59 -17.83 -15.27 -37.67
CA ARG A 59 -16.51 -14.73 -37.93
C ARG A 59 -16.66 -13.21 -38.00
N ARG A 60 -16.16 -12.46 -37.02
CA ARG A 60 -15.84 -11.04 -37.20
C ARG A 60 -14.52 -10.70 -36.53
N LYS A 61 -13.50 -10.49 -37.37
CA LYS A 61 -12.34 -9.67 -37.01
C LYS A 61 -12.85 -8.25 -36.84
N THR A 62 -12.75 -7.69 -35.64
CA THR A 62 -12.88 -6.25 -35.44
C THR A 62 -11.62 -5.80 -34.72
N VAL A 63 -10.64 -5.37 -35.52
CA VAL A 63 -9.59 -4.47 -35.03
C VAL A 63 -10.32 -3.17 -34.72
N VAL A 64 -10.49 -2.87 -33.43
CA VAL A 64 -10.97 -1.57 -32.98
C VAL A 64 -9.73 -0.80 -32.57
N SER A 65 -9.46 0.30 -33.29
CA SER A 65 -8.39 1.24 -32.98
C SER A 65 -8.56 1.79 -31.57
N LEU A 66 -7.46 1.81 -30.82
CA LEU A 66 -7.39 2.40 -29.48
C LEU A 66 -7.66 3.91 -29.58
N PRO A 67 -8.62 4.49 -28.83
CA PRO A 67 -8.71 5.95 -28.74
C PRO A 67 -7.45 6.47 -28.04
N PRO A 68 -6.79 7.53 -28.56
CA PRO A 68 -5.64 8.10 -27.89
C PRO A 68 -6.06 8.69 -26.55
N LEU A 69 -5.28 8.37 -25.52
CA LEU A 69 -5.43 8.93 -24.18
C LEU A 69 -5.20 10.45 -24.24
N PRO A 70 -5.93 11.25 -23.44
CA PRO A 70 -5.60 12.66 -23.29
C PRO A 70 -4.17 12.79 -22.75
N SER A 71 -3.33 13.50 -23.47
CA SER A 71 -1.98 13.83 -23.05
C SER A 71 -2.03 14.77 -21.85
N LEU A 72 -1.64 14.27 -20.68
CA LEU A 72 -1.28 15.08 -19.51
C LEU A 72 0.10 15.70 -19.75
N ASP A 73 0.16 16.67 -20.66
CA ASP A 73 1.29 17.58 -20.73
C ASP A 73 1.03 18.70 -19.72
N LEU A 74 1.46 18.46 -18.48
CA LEU A 74 1.55 19.52 -17.49
C LEU A 74 2.71 20.40 -17.93
N LYS A 75 2.40 21.56 -18.49
CA LYS A 75 3.38 22.61 -18.78
C LYS A 75 4.09 22.99 -17.48
N VAL A 76 5.29 22.45 -17.31
CA VAL A 76 6.29 22.86 -16.31
C VAL A 76 6.91 24.18 -16.78
N THR A 77 6.16 25.27 -16.71
CA THR A 77 6.62 26.67 -16.87
C THR A 77 5.40 27.53 -16.59
N GLU A 78 5.12 28.01 -15.38
CA GLU A 78 5.65 29.29 -14.85
C GLU A 78 5.25 29.51 -13.36
N THR A 79 4.88 28.46 -12.62
CA THR A 79 4.38 28.58 -11.22
C THR A 79 5.20 27.74 -10.23
N GLN A 80 6.52 27.69 -10.40
CA GLN A 80 7.42 26.93 -9.52
C GLN A 80 7.92 27.73 -8.31
N SER A 81 7.82 29.07 -8.33
CA SER A 81 8.38 29.89 -7.24
C SER A 81 7.43 30.08 -6.06
N GLU A 82 6.12 30.23 -6.28
CA GLU A 82 5.17 30.53 -5.19
C GLU A 82 4.63 29.27 -4.48
N LEU A 83 4.54 28.13 -5.18
CA LEU A 83 4.15 26.85 -4.56
C LEU A 83 5.22 26.27 -3.65
N THR A 84 6.49 26.60 -3.90
CA THR A 84 7.61 26.05 -3.13
C THR A 84 7.69 26.69 -1.74
N GLU A 85 7.34 27.96 -1.59
CA GLU A 85 7.25 28.67 -0.30
C GLU A 85 6.10 28.15 0.57
N LEU A 86 4.91 27.90 -0.01
CA LEU A 86 3.75 27.40 0.74
C LEU A 86 3.91 25.92 1.16
N VAL A 87 4.58 25.11 0.33
CA VAL A 87 4.90 23.71 0.63
C VAL A 87 6.01 23.60 1.68
N HIS A 88 6.98 24.52 1.73
CA HIS A 88 8.02 24.50 2.75
C HIS A 88 7.51 24.93 4.14
N SER A 89 6.64 25.96 4.21
CA SER A 89 6.02 26.39 5.47
C SER A 89 5.08 25.33 6.08
N TYR A 90 4.33 24.61 5.23
CA TYR A 90 3.47 23.51 5.68
C TYR A 90 4.25 22.34 6.29
N THR A 91 5.53 22.16 5.98
CA THR A 91 6.24 20.95 6.41
C THR A 91 6.82 21.04 7.81
N SER A 92 7.40 22.17 8.24
CA SER A 92 8.13 22.20 9.51
C SER A 92 7.20 22.20 10.73
N GLU A 93 6.20 23.08 10.77
CA GLU A 93 5.26 23.17 11.90
C GLU A 93 4.38 21.92 12.00
N VAL A 94 3.92 21.39 10.86
CA VAL A 94 3.14 20.15 10.83
C VAL A 94 4.00 18.95 11.21
N MET A 95 5.28 18.91 10.79
CA MET A 95 6.22 17.87 11.22
C MET A 95 6.45 17.93 12.73
N GLU A 96 6.66 19.12 13.29
CA GLU A 96 6.82 19.30 14.73
C GLU A 96 5.55 18.85 15.49
N ALA A 97 4.37 19.26 15.04
CA ALA A 97 3.10 18.81 15.61
C ALA A 97 2.93 17.29 15.53
N ALA A 98 3.26 16.68 14.38
CA ALA A 98 3.22 15.23 14.20
C ALA A 98 4.22 14.50 15.11
N CYS A 99 5.44 15.04 15.27
CA CYS A 99 6.43 14.51 16.19
C CYS A 99 5.94 14.58 17.63
N ALA A 100 5.43 15.73 18.08
CA ALA A 100 4.89 15.91 19.43
C ALA A 100 3.72 14.96 19.72
N LEU A 101 2.78 14.81 18.78
CA LEU A 101 1.68 13.86 18.92
C LEU A 101 2.16 12.42 19.02
N THR A 102 3.16 12.04 18.21
CA THR A 102 3.72 10.70 18.21
C THR A 102 4.49 10.42 19.50
N CYS A 103 5.27 11.37 20.01
CA CYS A 103 5.91 11.28 21.33
C CYS A 103 4.86 11.10 22.42
N ASN A 104 3.85 11.97 22.49
CA ASN A 104 2.77 11.88 23.49
C ASN A 104 2.02 10.53 23.46
N TRP A 105 1.79 9.97 22.28
CA TRP A 105 1.24 8.63 22.14
C TRP A 105 2.20 7.57 22.70
N ALA A 106 3.47 7.63 22.33
CA ALA A 106 4.50 6.70 22.78
C ALA A 106 4.64 6.72 24.32
N GLU A 107 4.59 7.90 24.95
CA GLU A 107 4.68 8.02 26.41
C GLU A 107 3.56 7.28 27.13
N LYS A 108 2.34 7.38 26.61
CA LYS A 108 1.17 6.72 27.20
C LYS A 108 1.26 5.20 27.14
N ILE A 109 1.77 4.67 26.04
CA ILE A 109 1.87 3.22 25.78
C ILE A 109 3.09 2.62 26.48
N LEU A 110 4.23 3.28 26.39
CA LEU A 110 5.53 2.77 26.84
C LEU A 110 5.89 3.19 28.27
N LYS A 111 5.04 4.03 28.91
CA LYS A 111 5.21 4.52 30.30
C LYS A 111 6.57 5.17 30.55
N ARG A 112 7.10 5.86 29.55
CA ARG A 112 8.40 6.53 29.54
C ARG A 112 8.28 7.83 28.76
N SER A 113 8.96 8.90 29.18
CA SER A 113 8.97 10.17 28.44
C SER A 113 9.95 10.14 27.26
N PHE A 114 9.62 10.85 26.18
CA PHE A 114 10.46 10.96 24.97
C PHE A 114 10.53 12.40 24.49
N ASN A 115 11.74 12.91 24.25
CA ASN A 115 11.95 14.30 23.82
C ASN A 115 12.01 14.46 22.30
N SER A 116 12.15 13.35 21.57
CA SER A 116 12.25 13.36 20.11
C SER A 116 11.69 12.09 19.49
N ILE A 117 11.16 12.21 18.27
CA ILE A 117 10.71 11.07 17.45
C ILE A 117 11.84 10.05 17.22
N VAL A 118 13.09 10.52 17.23
CA VAL A 118 14.30 9.69 17.12
C VAL A 118 14.45 8.76 18.33
N GLU A 119 14.24 9.27 19.55
CA GLU A 119 14.32 8.47 20.78
C GLU A 119 13.23 7.40 20.82
N VAL A 120 12.02 7.75 20.37
CA VAL A 120 10.90 6.79 20.24
C VAL A 120 11.30 5.66 19.30
N ALA A 121 11.77 5.98 18.10
CA ALA A 121 12.15 4.99 17.10
C ALA A 121 13.30 4.09 17.59
N GLN A 122 14.33 4.67 18.22
CA GLN A 122 15.44 3.92 18.81
C GLN A 122 14.97 2.97 19.91
N PHE A 123 14.11 3.43 20.82
CA PHE A 123 13.59 2.59 21.88
C PHE A 123 12.77 1.42 21.32
N LEU A 124 11.93 1.65 20.31
CA LEU A 124 11.17 0.59 19.66
C LEU A 124 12.07 -0.47 19.02
N ILE A 125 13.22 -0.07 18.45
CA ILE A 125 14.23 -0.98 17.90
C ILE A 125 14.92 -1.75 19.02
N GLN A 126 15.36 -1.08 20.08
CA GLN A 126 16.07 -1.67 21.22
C GLN A 126 15.22 -2.69 21.98
N GLN A 127 13.93 -2.41 22.15
CA GLN A 127 12.99 -3.34 22.79
C GLN A 127 12.48 -4.43 21.84
N HIS A 128 13.01 -4.51 20.61
CA HIS A 128 12.58 -5.44 19.58
C HIS A 128 11.07 -5.39 19.26
N ILE A 129 10.44 -4.23 19.46
CA ILE A 129 9.03 -3.97 19.12
C ILE A 129 8.89 -3.79 17.60
N ILE A 130 9.90 -3.19 16.97
CA ILE A 130 10.02 -3.08 15.52
C ILE A 130 11.32 -3.72 15.02
N SER A 131 11.35 -4.11 13.74
CA SER A 131 12.51 -4.80 13.15
C SER A 131 13.73 -3.88 13.07
N SER A 132 14.88 -4.37 13.55
CA SER A 132 16.19 -3.75 13.36
C SER A 132 16.80 -4.00 11.98
N ARG A 133 16.19 -4.89 11.16
CA ARG A 133 16.72 -5.28 9.85
C ARG A 133 16.32 -4.29 8.74
N SER A 134 16.68 -3.03 8.89
CA SER A 134 16.44 -2.02 7.84
C SER A 134 17.52 -0.95 7.85
N ALA A 135 17.85 -0.41 6.68
CA ALA A 135 18.83 0.67 6.57
C ALA A 135 18.48 1.89 7.44
N HIS A 136 17.19 2.17 7.65
CA HIS A 136 16.73 3.24 8.54
C HIS A 136 17.04 2.94 10.01
N ALA A 137 16.86 1.69 10.44
CA ALA A 137 17.22 1.27 11.78
C ALA A 137 18.74 1.31 11.98
N ASP A 138 19.51 0.88 10.98
CA ASP A 138 20.98 0.94 11.02
C ASP A 138 21.47 2.38 11.16
N LEU A 139 20.91 3.32 10.40
CA LEU A 139 21.22 4.75 10.52
C LEU A 139 20.90 5.29 11.92
N LEU A 140 19.72 4.99 12.47
CA LEU A 140 19.34 5.46 13.80
C LEU A 140 20.22 4.89 14.91
N MET A 141 20.65 3.63 14.78
CA MET A 141 21.54 2.98 15.75
C MET A 141 22.99 3.46 15.62
N ALA A 142 23.45 3.79 14.41
CA ALA A 142 24.78 4.36 14.17
C ALA A 142 24.94 5.74 14.82
N MET A 143 23.86 6.55 14.85
CA MET A 143 23.88 7.87 15.49
C MET A 143 24.02 7.82 17.02
N VAL A 144 23.60 6.73 17.67
CA VAL A 144 23.71 6.55 19.14
C VAL A 144 25.14 6.26 19.59
N VAL A 145 25.94 5.59 18.76
CA VAL A 145 27.32 5.19 19.11
C VAL A 145 28.30 6.37 19.03
N SER A 146 27.89 7.51 18.49
CA SER A 146 28.73 8.70 18.33
C SER A 146 28.49 9.80 19.38
N GLY A 147 27.72 9.51 20.44
CA GLY A 147 27.36 10.47 21.51
C GLY A 147 27.90 10.08 22.88
#